data_AF-A0A3B8I270-F1
#
_entry.id   AF-A0A3B8I270-F1
#
_cell.length_a   1.000
_cell.length_b   1.000
_cell.length_c   1.000
_cell.angle_alpha   90.00
_cell.angle_beta   90.00
_cell.angle_gamma   90.00
#
_symmetry.space_group_name_H-M   'P 1'
#
loop_
_entity.id
_entity.type
_entity.pdbx_description
1 polymer ?
#
loop_
_entity_poly.entity_id
_entity_poly.type
_entity_poly.pdbx_seq_one_letter_code
_entity_poly.pdbx_strand_id
1 'polypeptide(L)'
;MTTIILRLYFIHIFGWLAVWLAMHYPGLDLVLAIMYLLIISAEIRSLRRYAKGVSCSSFLIWQAPGIVFSLISSIPWSWWGLKEYSFFLLQFWYTPMVPLLSLLHWTIAGHPLYYYLLLGMPLLLAILFALLVRNREPVPRSSRIRYI
;
A
#
# COMPACT_ATOMS: atom_id res chain seq x y z
N MET A 1 9.10 -1.41 16.38
CA MET A 1 8.72 -0.55 15.23
C MET A 1 9.42 -1.04 13.96
N THR A 2 10.75 -1.17 13.97
CA THR A 2 11.56 -1.66 12.84
C THR A 2 11.09 -3.02 12.28
N THR A 3 10.83 -4.00 13.14
CA THR A 3 10.34 -5.33 12.72
C THR A 3 9.00 -5.28 11.99
N ILE A 4 8.10 -4.38 12.39
CA ILE A 4 6.78 -4.22 11.76
C ILE A 4 6.94 -3.66 10.35
N ILE A 5 7.73 -2.60 10.21
CA ILE A 5 8.01 -1.96 8.93
C ILE A 5 8.67 -2.98 8.00
N LEU A 6 9.67 -3.73 8.49
CA LEU A 6 10.35 -4.75 7.70
C LEU A 6 9.39 -5.83 7.20
N ARG A 7 8.44 -6.28 8.02
CA ARG A 7 7.41 -7.24 7.60
C ARG A 7 6.47 -6.68 6.53
N LEU A 8 6.01 -5.43 6.69
CA LEU A 8 5.17 -4.77 5.68
C LEU A 8 5.90 -4.65 4.33
N TYR A 9 7.16 -4.20 4.36
CA TYR A 9 8.00 -4.12 3.17
C TYR A 9 8.27 -5.50 2.57
N PHE A 10 8.55 -6.51 3.38
CA PHE A 10 8.77 -7.87 2.91
C PHE A 10 7.52 -8.38 2.16
N ILE A 11 6.34 -8.30 2.77
CA ILE A 11 5.08 -8.68 2.12
C ILE A 11 4.87 -7.88 0.83
N HIS A 12 5.17 -6.58 0.84
CA HIS A 12 4.97 -5.71 -0.31
C HIS A 12 5.91 -6.02 -1.47
N ILE A 13 7.21 -6.18 -1.22
CA ILE A 13 8.20 -6.49 -2.26
C ILE A 13 8.00 -7.90 -2.82
N PHE A 14 7.68 -8.89 -1.97
CA PHE A 14 7.37 -10.24 -2.46
C PHE A 14 6.04 -10.29 -3.21
N GLY A 15 5.02 -9.57 -2.76
CA GLY A 15 3.76 -9.42 -3.48
C GLY A 15 3.96 -8.74 -4.84
N TRP A 16 4.79 -7.70 -4.88
CA TRP A 16 5.21 -7.03 -6.10
C TRP A 16 5.87 -8.00 -7.08
N LEU A 17 6.89 -8.73 -6.64
CA LEU A 17 7.62 -9.70 -7.46
C LEU A 17 6.69 -10.82 -7.96
N ALA A 18 5.84 -11.36 -7.09
CA ALA A 18 4.93 -12.45 -7.41
C ALA A 18 3.91 -12.04 -8.48
N VAL A 19 3.27 -10.88 -8.31
CA VAL A 19 2.30 -10.37 -9.28
C VAL A 19 2.98 -9.99 -10.60
N TRP A 20 4.16 -9.36 -10.56
CA TRP A 20 4.93 -9.03 -11.74
C TRP A 20 5.30 -10.27 -12.58
N LEU A 21 5.80 -11.32 -11.93
CA LEU A 21 6.07 -12.60 -12.61
C LEU A 21 4.79 -13.21 -13.19
N ALA A 22 3.68 -13.14 -12.45
CA ALA A 22 2.41 -13.69 -12.88
C ALA A 22 1.72 -12.92 -14.01
N MET A 23 2.13 -11.68 -14.33
CA MET A 23 1.62 -10.96 -15.51
C MET A 23 1.86 -11.72 -16.83
N HIS A 24 2.77 -12.69 -16.84
CA HIS A 24 3.04 -13.57 -17.98
C HIS A 24 2.01 -14.70 -18.12
N TYR A 25 1.13 -14.88 -17.12
CA TYR A 25 0.11 -15.92 -17.04
C TYR A 25 -1.26 -15.29 -16.75
N PRO A 26 -2.10 -15.09 -17.78
CA PRO A 26 -3.39 -14.42 -17.63
C PRO A 26 -4.26 -15.05 -16.53
N GLY A 27 -4.74 -14.23 -15.59
CA GLY A 27 -5.61 -14.64 -14.49
C GLY A 27 -4.86 -15.05 -13.22
N LEU A 28 -3.61 -15.52 -13.30
CA LEU A 28 -2.79 -15.80 -12.12
C LEU A 28 -2.39 -14.51 -11.40
N ASP A 29 -2.11 -13.46 -12.17
CA ASP A 29 -1.84 -12.11 -11.68
C ASP A 29 -2.99 -11.56 -10.83
N LEU A 30 -4.24 -11.80 -11.25
CA LEU A 30 -5.43 -11.42 -10.50
C LEU A 30 -5.56 -12.19 -9.18
N VAL A 31 -5.35 -13.52 -9.22
CA VAL A 31 -5.38 -14.36 -8.01
C VAL A 31 -4.33 -13.88 -7.01
N LEU A 32 -3.10 -13.62 -7.46
CA LEU A 32 -2.03 -13.14 -6.59
C LEU A 32 -2.24 -11.71 -6.09
N ALA A 33 -2.87 -10.84 -6.87
CA ALA A 33 -3.28 -9.51 -6.41
C ALA A 33 -4.30 -9.59 -5.25
N ILE A 34 -5.28 -10.49 -5.36
CA ILE A 34 -6.25 -10.77 -4.27
C ILE A 34 -5.53 -11.34 -3.06
N MET A 35 -4.65 -12.34 -3.25
CA MET A 35 -3.86 -12.93 -2.16
C MET A 35 -3.01 -11.87 -1.46
N TYR A 36 -2.36 -10.99 -2.21
CA TYR A 36 -1.59 -9.89 -1.66
C TYR A 36 -2.47 -8.97 -0.79
N LEU A 37 -3.67 -8.59 -1.25
CA LEU A 37 -4.61 -7.81 -0.45
C LEU A 37 -5.00 -8.51 0.86
N LEU A 38 -5.25 -9.82 0.82
CA LEU A 38 -5.61 -10.59 2.01
C LEU A 38 -4.46 -10.62 3.02
N ILE A 39 -3.23 -10.90 2.56
CA ILE A 39 -2.04 -10.99 3.40
C ILE A 39 -1.71 -9.63 4.01
N ILE A 40 -1.68 -8.55 3.21
CA ILE A 40 -1.39 -7.21 3.72
C ILE A 40 -2.49 -6.73 4.67
N SER A 41 -3.75 -7.06 4.42
CA SER A 41 -4.86 -6.74 5.32
C SER A 41 -4.75 -7.49 6.65
N ALA A 42 -4.33 -8.76 6.63
CA ALA A 42 -4.06 -9.52 7.83
C ALA A 42 -2.91 -8.92 8.65
N GLU A 43 -1.83 -8.51 7.99
CA GLU A 43 -0.71 -7.83 8.63
C GLU A 43 -1.15 -6.50 9.24
N ILE A 44 -1.91 -5.69 8.50
CA ILE A 44 -2.46 -4.42 9.00
C ILE A 44 -3.37 -4.64 10.23
N ARG A 45 -4.23 -5.67 10.22
CA ARG A 45 -5.06 -6.02 11.38
C ARG A 45 -4.22 -6.37 12.61
N SER A 46 -3.07 -7.02 12.43
CA SER A 46 -2.15 -7.30 13.55
C SER A 46 -1.65 -6.02 14.23
N LEU A 47 -1.66 -4.87 13.52
CA LEU A 47 -1.25 -3.58 14.04
C LEU A 47 -2.20 -3.00 15.10
N ARG A 48 -3.39 -3.58 15.28
CA ARG A 48 -4.37 -3.22 16.31
C ARG A 48 -3.84 -3.37 17.74
N ARG A 49 -2.85 -4.23 17.94
CA ARG A 49 -2.22 -4.52 19.24
C ARG A 49 -1.21 -3.47 19.69
N TYR A 50 -0.77 -2.61 18.77
CA TYR A 50 0.24 -1.60 19.05
C TYR A 50 -0.37 -0.22 19.29
N ALA A 51 0.40 0.65 19.94
CA ALA A 51 0.02 2.03 20.16
C ALA A 51 -0.27 2.78 18.84
N LYS A 52 -1.22 3.72 18.88
CA LYS A 52 -1.69 4.48 17.69
C LYS A 52 -0.57 5.15 16.90
N GLY A 53 0.37 5.79 17.60
CA GLY A 53 1.54 6.40 16.97
C GLY A 53 2.37 5.38 16.18
N VAL A 54 2.63 4.20 16.75
CA VAL A 54 3.44 3.15 16.13
C VAL A 54 2.75 2.55 14.90
N SER A 55 1.45 2.25 14.98
CA SER A 55 0.72 1.72 13.82
C SER A 55 0.70 2.75 12.68
N CYS A 56 0.43 4.03 13.00
CA CYS A 56 0.32 5.10 12.01
C CYS A 56 1.68 5.40 11.36
N SER A 57 2.75 5.53 12.15
CA SER A 57 4.09 5.75 11.60
C SER A 57 4.54 4.59 10.72
N SER A 58 4.25 3.34 11.12
CA SER A 58 4.59 2.16 10.32
C SER A 58 3.85 2.15 8.98
N PHE A 59 2.57 2.53 8.96
CA PHE A 59 1.79 2.69 7.72
C PHE A 59 2.35 3.80 6.83
N LEU A 60 2.62 4.98 7.40
CA LEU A 60 3.17 6.12 6.65
C LEU A 60 4.54 5.80 6.05
N ILE A 61 5.41 5.13 6.80
CA ILE A 61 6.72 4.71 6.30
C ILE A 61 6.55 3.71 5.16
N TRP A 62 5.68 2.71 5.31
CA TRP A 62 5.38 1.75 4.24
C TRP A 62 4.80 2.41 2.98
N GLN A 63 3.93 3.41 3.12
CA GLN A 63 3.33 4.12 1.98
C GLN A 63 4.16 5.28 1.46
N ALA A 64 5.27 5.64 2.12
CA ALA A 64 6.05 6.83 1.77
C ALA A 64 6.46 6.87 0.29
N PRO A 65 6.96 5.78 -0.34
CA PRO A 65 7.29 5.81 -1.77
C PRO A 65 6.07 6.13 -2.63
N GLY A 66 4.94 5.46 -2.40
CA GLY A 66 3.69 5.70 -3.14
C GLY A 66 3.15 7.12 -2.95
N ILE A 67 3.25 7.68 -1.74
CA ILE A 67 2.85 9.07 -1.46
C ILE A 67 3.73 10.04 -2.26
N VAL A 68 5.06 9.87 -2.20
CA VAL A 68 6.02 10.74 -2.90
C VAL A 68 5.77 10.69 -4.41
N PHE A 69 5.66 9.50 -4.99
CA PHE A 69 5.45 9.35 -6.43
C PHE A 69 4.09 9.89 -6.89
N SER A 70 3.03 9.70 -6.09
CA SER A 70 1.71 10.26 -6.38
C SER A 70 1.70 11.79 -6.38
N LEU A 71 2.35 12.41 -5.37
CA LEU A 71 2.45 13.86 -5.28
C LEU A 71 3.23 14.45 -6.45
N ILE A 72 4.39 13.88 -6.78
CA ILE A 72 5.21 14.34 -7.91
C ILE A 72 4.45 14.18 -9.23
N SER A 73 3.75 13.05 -9.43
CA SER A 73 2.96 12.79 -10.64
C SER A 73 1.79 13.78 -10.81
N SER A 74 1.37 14.43 -9.72
CA SER A 74 0.27 15.40 -9.70
C SER A 74 0.72 16.85 -9.91
N ILE A 75 2.03 17.11 -9.99
CA ILE A 75 2.56 18.46 -10.22
C ILE A 75 2.16 18.91 -11.65
N PRO A 76 1.69 20.16 -11.84
CA PRO A 76 1.23 20.65 -13.14
C PRO A 76 2.36 20.83 -14.18
N TRP A 77 3.61 20.84 -13.73
CA TRP A 77 4.79 21.02 -14.56
C TRP A 77 5.75 19.83 -14.41
N SER A 78 6.40 19.44 -15.51
CA SER A 78 7.38 18.34 -15.53
C SER A 78 8.73 18.89 -15.94
N TRP A 79 9.72 18.81 -15.03
CA TRP A 79 11.11 19.08 -15.37
C TRP A 79 11.78 17.76 -15.76
N TRP A 80 12.33 17.68 -16.97
CA TRP A 80 13.05 16.49 -17.47
C TRP A 80 12.24 15.17 -17.45
N GLY A 81 10.92 15.25 -17.58
CA GLY A 81 10.06 14.06 -17.59
C GLY A 81 9.82 13.44 -16.20
N LEU A 82 10.18 14.16 -15.12
CA LEU A 82 10.13 13.65 -13.75
C LEU A 82 8.73 13.23 -13.32
N LYS A 83 7.68 13.85 -13.86
CA LYS A 83 6.28 13.46 -13.66
C LYS A 83 6.02 12.05 -14.23
N GLU A 84 6.45 11.81 -15.46
CA GLU A 84 6.26 10.57 -16.19
C GLU A 84 7.03 9.41 -15.53
N TYR A 85 8.28 9.65 -15.14
CA TYR A 85 9.06 8.69 -14.36
C TYR A 85 8.44 8.40 -12.99
N SER A 86 7.91 9.42 -12.32
CA SER A 86 7.24 9.22 -11.03
C SER A 86 5.97 8.39 -11.17
N PHE A 87 5.19 8.61 -12.23
CA PHE A 87 4.00 7.79 -12.48
C PHE A 87 4.37 6.34 -12.80
N PHE A 88 5.44 6.12 -13.56
CA PHE A 88 5.99 4.78 -13.78
C PHE A 88 6.41 4.11 -12.46
N LEU A 89 7.14 4.81 -11.60
CA LEU A 89 7.54 4.31 -10.28
C LEU A 89 6.34 4.08 -9.35
N LEU A 90 5.29 4.89 -9.47
CA LEU A 90 4.02 4.70 -8.76
C LEU A 90 3.34 3.40 -9.19
N GLN A 91 3.26 3.17 -10.51
CA GLN A 91 2.71 1.93 -11.08
C GLN A 91 3.52 0.72 -10.65
N PHE A 92 4.84 0.88 -10.61
CA PHE A 92 5.76 -0.14 -10.13
C PHE A 92 5.50 -0.45 -8.64
N TRP A 93 5.44 0.56 -7.77
CA TRP A 93 5.16 0.40 -6.35
C TRP A 93 3.80 -0.30 -6.11
N TYR A 94 2.78 0.09 -6.85
CA TYR A 94 1.44 -0.50 -6.75
C TYR A 94 1.19 -1.66 -7.73
N THR A 95 2.23 -2.29 -8.29
CA THR A 95 2.08 -3.46 -9.18
C THR A 95 1.15 -4.54 -8.60
N PRO A 96 1.20 -4.88 -7.30
CA PRO A 96 0.26 -5.85 -6.74
C PRO A 96 -1.22 -5.49 -6.89
N MET A 97 -1.53 -4.22 -7.10
CA MET A 97 -2.89 -3.70 -7.27
C MET A 97 -3.29 -3.57 -8.73
N VAL A 98 -2.32 -3.50 -9.66
CA VAL A 98 -2.58 -3.23 -11.08
C VAL A 98 -3.56 -4.23 -11.71
N PRO A 99 -3.48 -5.56 -11.45
CA PRO A 99 -4.45 -6.52 -12.00
C PRO A 99 -5.89 -6.29 -11.53
N LEU A 100 -6.08 -5.72 -10.34
CA LEU A 100 -7.42 -5.38 -9.85
C LEU A 100 -7.93 -4.10 -10.51
N LEU A 101 -7.04 -3.13 -10.71
CA LEU A 101 -7.38 -1.87 -11.36
C LEU A 101 -7.66 -2.06 -12.86
N SER A 102 -7.02 -3.03 -13.52
CA SER A 102 -7.22 -3.29 -14.95
C SER A 102 -8.61 -3.82 -15.28
N LEU A 103 -9.34 -4.38 -14.31
CA LEU A 103 -10.74 -4.76 -14.47
C LEU A 103 -11.67 -3.55 -14.71
N LEU A 104 -11.21 -2.35 -14.37
CA LEU A 104 -11.97 -1.10 -14.49
C LEU A 104 -11.67 -0.43 -15.84
N HIS A 105 -12.52 -0.70 -16.82
CA HIS A 105 -12.35 -0.24 -18.20
C HIS A 105 -12.89 1.17 -18.48
N TRP A 106 -13.36 1.89 -17.47
CA TRP A 106 -13.96 3.21 -17.66
C TRP A 106 -12.92 4.28 -17.96
N THR A 107 -13.30 5.27 -18.76
CA THR A 107 -12.46 6.44 -19.08
C THR A 107 -13.13 7.71 -18.57
N ILE A 108 -12.36 8.58 -17.91
CA ILE A 108 -12.81 9.87 -17.38
C ILE A 108 -11.86 10.94 -17.88
N ALA A 109 -12.40 12.02 -18.45
CA ALA A 109 -11.61 13.17 -18.94
C ALA A 109 -10.41 12.78 -19.82
N GLY A 110 -10.58 11.78 -20.70
CA GLY A 110 -9.55 11.31 -21.63
C GLY A 110 -8.51 10.35 -21.03
N HIS A 111 -8.58 10.04 -19.73
CA HIS A 111 -7.69 9.08 -19.07
C HIS A 111 -8.46 7.86 -18.57
N PRO A 112 -7.84 6.67 -18.56
CA PRO A 112 -8.47 5.49 -17.98
C PRO A 112 -8.63 5.66 -16.47
N LEU A 113 -9.72 5.15 -15.89
CA LEU A 113 -10.05 5.31 -14.48
C LEU A 113 -8.93 4.82 -13.56
N TYR A 114 -8.21 3.75 -13.96
CA TYR A 114 -7.08 3.25 -13.19
C TYR A 114 -5.99 4.31 -12.97
N TYR A 115 -5.83 5.27 -13.89
CA TYR A 115 -4.87 6.37 -13.74
C TYR A 115 -5.14 7.17 -12.47
N TYR A 116 -6.38 7.61 -12.28
CA TYR A 116 -6.79 8.37 -11.10
C TYR A 116 -6.76 7.53 -9.84
N LEU A 117 -7.15 6.25 -9.93
CA LEU A 117 -7.09 5.33 -8.79
C LEU A 117 -5.66 5.06 -8.35
N LEU A 118 -4.72 4.96 -9.28
CA LEU A 118 -3.30 4.77 -8.98
C LEU A 118 -2.71 6.00 -8.28
N LEU A 119 -3.04 7.22 -8.76
CA LEU A 119 -2.70 8.47 -8.06
C LEU A 119 -3.30 8.52 -6.66
N GLY A 120 -4.57 8.12 -6.51
CA GLY A 120 -5.27 8.07 -5.23
C GLY A 120 -4.91 6.88 -4.34
N MET A 121 -4.06 5.96 -4.78
CA MET A 121 -3.87 4.68 -4.11
C MET A 121 -3.30 4.76 -2.69
N PRO A 122 -2.37 5.70 -2.36
CA PRO A 122 -1.98 5.92 -0.97
C PRO A 122 -3.17 6.26 -0.06
N LEU A 123 -4.12 7.06 -0.55
CA LEU A 123 -5.32 7.43 0.18
C LEU A 123 -6.28 6.24 0.32
N LEU A 124 -6.49 5.48 -0.74
CA LEU A 124 -7.34 4.28 -0.72
C LEU A 124 -6.82 3.25 0.31
N LEU A 125 -5.51 3.01 0.34
CA LEU A 125 -4.89 2.14 1.34
C LEU A 125 -4.93 2.75 2.74
N ALA A 126 -4.90 4.09 2.88
CA ALA A 126 -5.06 4.75 4.17
C ALA A 126 -6.47 4.58 4.73
N ILE A 127 -7.50 4.65 3.87
CA ILE A 127 -8.89 4.34 4.23
C ILE A 127 -9.00 2.89 4.67
N LEU A 128 -8.45 1.95 3.88
CA LEU A 128 -8.43 0.53 4.25
C LEU A 128 -7.73 0.32 5.60
N PHE A 129 -6.57 0.93 5.81
CA PHE A 129 -5.84 0.87 7.06
C PHE A 129 -6.67 1.39 8.25
N ALA A 130 -7.31 2.54 8.10
CA ALA A 130 -8.15 3.13 9.14
C ALA A 130 -9.33 2.21 9.50
N LEU A 131 -9.97 1.60 8.50
CA LEU A 131 -11.06 0.64 8.71
C LEU A 131 -10.58 -0.61 9.45
N LEU A 132 -9.45 -1.17 9.04
CA LEU A 132 -8.90 -2.41 9.61
C LEU A 132 -8.35 -2.22 11.03
N VAL A 133 -7.91 -1.03 11.39
CA VAL A 133 -7.33 -0.72 12.71
C VAL A 133 -8.31 0.00 13.64
N ARG A 134 -9.55 0.28 13.20
CA ARG A 134 -10.58 1.00 13.98
C ARG A 134 -10.82 0.40 15.37
N ASN A 135 -11.03 -0.90 15.45
CA ASN A 135 -11.37 -1.60 16.70
C ASN A 135 -10.11 -2.03 17.46
N ARG A 136 -9.31 -1.09 17.96
CA ARG A 136 -8.01 -1.42 18.59
C ARG A 136 -8.18 -2.36 19.79
N GLU A 137 -7.24 -3.29 19.94
CA GLU A 137 -7.16 -4.14 21.13
C GLU A 137 -6.54 -3.32 22.27
N PRO A 138 -6.93 -3.57 23.53
CA PRO A 138 -6.27 -2.92 24.67
C PRO A 138 -4.78 -3.29 24.65
N VAL A 139 -3.92 -2.26 24.59
CA VAL A 139 -2.47 -2.48 24.60
C VAL A 139 -2.10 -3.14 25.93
N PRO A 140 -1.44 -4.32 25.93
CA PRO A 140 -1.01 -4.96 27.17
C PRO A 140 -0.12 -3.99 27.94
N ARG A 141 -0.61 -3.50 29.09
CA ARG A 141 0.26 -2.79 30.03
C ARG A 141 1.21 -3.84 30.57
N SER A 142 2.50 -3.79 30.21
CA SER A 142 3.50 -4.53 30.96
C SER A 142 3.36 -4.06 32.41
N SER A 143 2.98 -4.98 33.29
CA SER A 143 2.95 -4.73 34.72
C SER A 143 4.35 -4.27 35.11
N ARG A 144 4.48 -3.02 35.55
CA ARG A 144 5.66 -2.61 36.33
C ARG A 144 5.70 -3.53 37.53
N ILE A 145 6.51 -4.58 37.46
CA ILE A 145 6.98 -5.28 38.65
C ILE A 145 7.85 -4.25 39.36
N ARG A 146 7.24 -3.54 40.32
CA ARG A 146 8.00 -2.80 41.33
C ARG A 146 8.67 -3.87 42.17
N TYR A 147 9.95 -4.09 41.95
CA TYR A 147 10.80 -4.66 42.99
C TYR A 147 10.80 -3.64 44.14
N ILE A 148 10.16 -4.02 45.25
CA ILE A 148 10.27 -3.37 46.55
C ILE A 148 11.52 -3.94 47.21
#